data_AF-A0A1G1C567-F1
#
_entry.id   AF-A0A1G1C567-F1
#
_cell.length_a   1.000
_cell.length_b   1.000
_cell.length_c   1.000
_cell.angle_alpha   90.00
_cell.angle_beta   90.00
_cell.angle_gamma   90.00
#
_symmetry.space_group_name_H-M   'P 1'
#
loop_
_entity.id
_entity.type
_entity.pdbx_description
1 polymer ?
#
loop_
_entity_poly.entity_id
_entity_poly.type
_entity_poly.pdbx_seq_one_letter_code
_entity_poly.pdbx_strand_id
1 'polypeptide(L)' 'MPATALIKRVFEVDPLKCPKCGGTMKIVAFIERRSQPAVVERILRHCGLWEDAAARGPPAATPTQDQLALELAE' A
#
# COMPACT_ATOMS: atom_id res chain seq x y z
N MET A 1 6.25 -7.97 16.61
CA MET A 1 4.78 -8.02 16.45
C MET A 1 4.49 -8.64 15.09
N PRO A 2 3.94 -9.87 14.99
CA PRO A 2 3.61 -10.48 13.70
C PRO A 2 2.43 -9.76 13.04
N ALA A 3 2.51 -9.56 11.72
CA ALA A 3 1.60 -8.72 10.91
C ALA A 3 0.14 -9.22 10.82
N THR A 4 -0.16 -10.42 11.32
CA THR A 4 -1.47 -11.07 11.22
C THR A 4 -2.62 -10.29 11.86
N ALA A 5 -2.35 -9.50 12.91
CA ALA A 5 -3.38 -8.76 13.63
C ALA A 5 -3.94 -7.54 12.86
N LEU A 6 -3.29 -7.08 11.79
CA LEU A 6 -3.66 -5.85 11.08
C LEU A 6 -4.30 -6.08 9.70
N ILE A 7 -4.22 -7.29 9.16
CA ILE A 7 -4.75 -7.62 7.83
C ILE A 7 -6.25 -7.27 7.74
N LYS A 8 -7.06 -7.63 8.75
CA LYS A 8 -8.50 -7.29 8.77
C LYS A 8 -8.83 -5.80 8.90
N ARG A 9 -7.90 -4.96 9.39
CA ARG A 9 -8.17 -3.53 9.56
C ARG A 9 -7.78 -2.70 8.33
N VAL A 10 -6.87 -3.21 7.51
CA VAL A 10 -6.37 -2.51 6.31
C VAL A 10 -7.21 -2.85 5.08
N PHE A 11 -7.71 -4.09 4.99
CA PHE A 11 -8.64 -4.47 3.93
C PHE A 11 -10.07 -4.29 4.47
N GLU A 12 -10.84 -3.38 3.86
CA GLU A 12 -12.27 -3.16 4.16
C GLU A 12 -13.15 -4.42 3.93
N VAL A 13 -12.54 -5.52 3.44
CA VAL A 13 -13.13 -6.82 3.10
C VAL A 13 -12.31 -7.97 3.71
N ASP A 14 -12.97 -9.08 4.08
CA ASP A 14 -12.29 -10.27 4.62
C ASP A 14 -11.42 -10.95 3.55
N PRO A 15 -10.08 -10.88 3.64
CA PRO A 15 -9.20 -11.44 2.62
C PRO A 15 -9.17 -12.97 2.64
N LEU A 16 -9.76 -13.61 3.64
CA LEU A 16 -9.90 -15.08 3.69
C LEU A 16 -11.19 -15.57 3.04
N LYS A 17 -11.99 -14.68 2.42
CA LYS A 17 -13.16 -15.06 1.65
C LYS A 17 -12.91 -14.83 0.17
N CYS A 18 -13.08 -15.87 -0.65
CA CYS A 18 -12.95 -15.73 -2.10
C CYS A 18 -14.05 -14.82 -2.66
N PRO A 19 -13.72 -13.75 -3.40
CA PRO A 19 -14.72 -12.82 -3.93
C PRO A 19 -15.57 -13.41 -5.07
N LYS A 20 -15.15 -14.54 -5.67
CA LYS A 20 -15.88 -15.20 -6.76
C LYS A 20 -16.87 -16.25 -6.29
N CYS A 21 -16.48 -17.09 -5.32
CA CYS A 21 -17.28 -18.24 -4.89
C CYS A 21 -17.62 -18.24 -3.39
N GLY A 22 -17.09 -17.31 -2.60
CA GLY A 22 -17.35 -17.22 -1.16
C GLY A 22 -16.65 -18.26 -0.29
N GLY A 23 -15.83 -19.16 -0.88
CA GLY A 23 -15.07 -20.16 -0.14
C GLY A 23 -13.95 -19.58 0.73
N THR A 24 -13.53 -20.32 1.75
CA THR A 24 -12.47 -19.91 2.69
C THR A 24 -11.09 -20.12 2.09
N MET A 25 -10.32 -19.04 1.97
CA MET A 25 -8.91 -19.03 1.56
C MET A 25 -8.00 -19.24 2.76
N LYS A 26 -6.76 -19.69 2.50
CA LYS A 26 -5.73 -19.91 3.52
C LYS A 26 -4.46 -19.14 3.15
N ILE A 27 -3.79 -18.58 4.16
CA ILE A 27 -2.48 -17.98 3.98
C ILE A 27 -1.46 -19.11 3.89
N VAL A 28 -0.72 -19.18 2.78
CA VAL A 28 0.27 -20.24 2.52
C VAL A 28 1.71 -19.78 2.74
N ALA A 29 1.98 -18.48 2.64
CA ALA A 29 3.31 -17.91 2.82
C ALA A 29 3.23 -16.43 3.19
N PHE A 30 4.27 -15.94 3.86
CA PHE A 30 4.55 -14.52 4.04
C PHE A 30 5.79 -14.17 3.23
N ILE A 31 5.64 -13.23 2.30
CA ILE A 31 6.74 -12.77 1.43
C ILE A 31 7.02 -11.32 1.79
N GLU A 32 8.21 -11.08 2.34
CA GLU A 32 8.61 -9.75 2.78
C GLU A 32 9.65 -9.18 1.83
N ARG A 33 9.47 -7.92 1.41
CA ARG A 33 10.41 -7.24 0.51
C ARG A 33 11.82 -7.15 1.09
N ARG A 34 11.98 -7.06 2.42
CA ARG A 34 13.28 -6.95 3.08
C ARG A 34 14.11 -8.24 2.95
N SER A 35 13.49 -9.40 3.13
CA SER A 35 14.19 -10.70 3.12
C SER A 35 14.16 -11.39 1.76
N GLN A 36 13.11 -11.14 0.95
CA GLN A 36 12.88 -11.80 -0.33
C GLN A 36 12.61 -10.81 -1.47
N PRO A 37 13.49 -9.81 -1.70
CA PRO A 37 13.25 -8.77 -2.70
C PRO A 37 13.05 -9.33 -4.12
N ALA A 38 13.85 -10.33 -4.52
CA ALA A 38 13.76 -10.94 -5.84
C ALA A 38 12.44 -11.70 -6.09
N VAL A 39 11.88 -12.33 -5.05
CA VAL A 39 10.58 -13.02 -5.16
C VAL A 39 9.47 -12.00 -5.33
N VAL A 40 9.49 -10.93 -4.53
CA VAL A 40 8.53 -9.82 -4.64
C VAL A 40 8.59 -9.19 -6.03
N GLU A 41 9.79 -8.90 -6.53
CA GLU A 41 9.97 -8.35 -7.89
C GLU A 41 9.40 -9.27 -8.96
N ARG A 42 9.73 -10.57 -8.92
CA ARG A 42 9.24 -11.53 -9.91
C ARG A 42 7.72 -11.62 -9.93
N ILE A 43 7.07 -11.62 -8.75
CA ILE A 43 5.60 -11.64 -8.64
C ILE A 43 5.00 -10.35 -9.22
N LEU A 44 5.52 -9.19 -8.83
CA LEU A 44 5.00 -7.90 -9.28
C LEU A 44 5.19 -7.70 -10.78
N ARG A 45 6.34 -8.12 -11.34
CA ARG A 45 6.58 -8.09 -12.80
C ARG A 45 5.60 -8.98 -13.55
N HIS A 46 5.32 -10.18 -13.04
CA HIS A 46 4.33 -11.09 -13.64
C HIS A 46 2.92 -10.49 -13.63
N CYS A 47 2.56 -9.77 -12.56
CA CYS A 47 1.27 -9.09 -12.46
C CYS A 47 1.20 -7.76 -13.24
N GLY A 48 2.29 -7.28 -13.84
CA GLY A 48 2.35 -5.96 -14.46
C GLY A 48 2.27 -4.79 -13.45
N LEU A 49 2.55 -5.06 -12.17
CA LEU A 49 2.47 -4.10 -11.07
C LEU A 49 3.87 -3.65 -10.59
N TRP A 50 4.93 -4.05 -11.30
CA TRP A 50 6.26 -3.57 -10.98
C TRP A 50 6.41 -2.14 -11.47
N GLU A 51 6.33 -1.21 -10.54
CA GLU A 51 6.72 0.17 -10.75
C GLU A 51 8.18 0.33 -10.33
N ASP A 52 9.03 0.78 -11.25
CA ASP A 52 10.32 1.36 -10.94
C ASP A 52 10.06 2.71 -10.24
N ALA A 53 9.55 2.64 -9.01
CA ALA A 53 9.01 3.81 -8.33
C ALA A 53 10.13 4.84 -8.14
N ALA A 54 10.03 5.96 -8.86
CA ALA A 54 10.73 7.17 -8.46
C ALA A 54 10.34 7.45 -6.99
N ALA A 55 11.32 7.81 -6.16
CA ALA A 55 11.04 8.20 -4.79
C ALA A 55 9.88 9.19 -4.79
N ARG A 56 8.84 8.92 -3.99
CA ARG A 56 7.74 9.89 -3.84
C ARG A 56 8.38 11.24 -3.54
N GLY A 57 8.01 12.24 -4.34
CA GLY A 57 8.40 13.62 -4.06
C GLY A 57 8.00 13.98 -2.62
N PRO A 58 8.74 14.91 -1.99
CA PRO A 58 8.34 15.41 -0.68
C PRO A 58 6.88 15.88 -0.73
N PRO A 59 6.13 15.78 0.38
CA PRO A 59 4.78 16.33 0.44
C PRO A 59 4.82 17.79 -0.01
N ALA A 60 3.77 18.23 -0.72
CA ALA A 60 3.64 19.62 -1.12
C ALA A 60 3.78 20.50 0.13
N ALA A 61 4.57 21.58 0.03
CA ALA A 61 4.71 22.52 1.13
C ALA A 61 3.32 23.05 1.50
N THR A 62 2.96 22.94 2.77
CA THR A 62 1.77 23.60 3.28
C THR A 62 1.96 25.10 3.05
N PRO A 63 0.99 25.81 2.45
CA PRO A 63 1.11 27.26 2.31
C PRO A 63 1.36 27.88 3.68
N THR A 64 2.33 28.79 3.74
CA THR A 64 2.65 29.48 5.00
C THR A 64 1.48 30.37 5.41
N GLN A 65 1.38 30.71 6.68
CA GLN A 65 0.29 31.57 7.17
C GLN A 65 0.25 32.92 6.44
N ASP A 66 1.40 33.42 6.01
CA ASP A 66 1.52 34.64 5.20
C ASP A 66 0.90 34.49 3.80
N GLN A 67 0.98 33.30 3.20
CA GLN A 67 0.36 32.99 1.90
C GLN A 67 -1.16 32.86 2.03
N LEU A 68 -1.62 32.20 3.10
CA LEU A 68 -3.05 32.10 3.39
C LEU A 68 -3.70 33.45 3.70
N ALA A 69 -2.97 34.34 4.38
CA ALA A 69 -3.44 35.68 4.71
C ALA A 69 -3.59 36.57 3.46
N LEU A 70 -2.79 36.33 2.41
CA LEU A 70 -2.87 37.09 1.16
C LEU A 70 -4.05 36.62 0.29
N GLU A 71 -4.33 35.32 0.24
CA GLU A 71 -5.50 34.78 -0.50
C GLU A 71 -6.85 35.13 0.15
N LEU A 72 -6.88 35.46 1.44
CA LEU A 72 -8.09 35.91 2.14
C LEU A 72 -8.30 37.44 2.06
N ALA A 73 -7.31 38.16 1.56
CA ALA A 73 -7.35 39.61 1.41
C ALA A 73 -7.74 40.06 -0.01
N GLU A 74 -7.97 39.12 -0.94
CA GLU A 74 -8.51 39.33 -2.29
C GLU A 74 -9.98 38.90 -2.43
#